data_AF-A0A418KN44-F1
#
_entry.id   AF-A0A418KN44-F1
#
_cell.length_a   1.000
_cell.length_b   1.000
_cell.length_c   1.000
_cell.angle_alpha   90.00
_cell.angle_beta   90.00
_cell.angle_gamma   90.00
#
_symmetry.space_group_name_H-M   'P 1'
#
loop_
_entity.id
_entity.type
_entity.pdbx_description
1 polymer ?
#
loop_
_entity_poly.entity_id
_entity_poly.type
_entity_poly.pdbx_seq_one_letter_code
_entity_poly.pdbx_strand_id
1 'polypeptide(L)'
;MTDVRAAVAAAFRDEWGRIVAALIARTGDWDLAEECAADAFAAALETWPRDGVPDRPGAWLTTTARHRALDRLRRAKAGEAKLRLLAATADEPSGAPATRPDDDRLRLLYTCCHPALAFEAQVALALRTLAGLTTTEIARAFLVPEATMAKRLVRAKRKIRAAAIPYRVPPPDQLPERTAAVLGVVYLLFNEGYGATSGDGLTRPELTREALRLAALVVELLPDEPEALGLLALLRLHDARAAARTTADGELVPLEEQDRTRWDRAAIADAVALLRRALDHERPGPYQLQAMIAACHAVAPRPEDTDWTRIVQLYDQLLEHQPTPVVRLNRAVAVAMADGPAAGLAQVDAVAAELDGYPLLPATRADLLRRAGDRVAAAAQYRAALAVAANDAERRYLARRLSELDPP
;
A
#
# COMPACT_ATOMS: atom_id res chain seq x y z
N MET A 1 9.42 -12.27 27.84
CA MET A 1 9.52 -12.97 26.53
C MET A 1 8.47 -12.49 25.53
N THR A 2 7.19 -12.34 25.93
CA THR A 2 6.13 -11.75 25.08
C THR A 2 6.41 -10.31 24.67
N ASP A 3 6.91 -9.49 25.60
CA ASP A 3 7.25 -8.08 25.37
C ASP A 3 8.38 -7.89 24.34
N VAL A 4 9.46 -8.67 24.46
CA VAL A 4 10.59 -8.64 23.51
C VAL A 4 10.15 -9.08 22.10
N ARG A 5 9.31 -10.11 21.98
CA ARG A 5 8.80 -10.54 20.67
C ARG A 5 7.92 -9.44 20.03
N ALA A 6 7.10 -8.76 20.82
CA ALA A 6 6.31 -7.63 20.36
C ALA A 6 7.20 -6.46 19.92
N ALA A 7 8.25 -6.14 20.68
CA ALA A 7 9.23 -5.12 20.34
C ALA A 7 9.99 -5.43 19.04
N VAL A 8 10.43 -6.68 18.84
CA VAL A 8 11.06 -7.12 17.59
C VAL A 8 10.08 -7.01 16.42
N ALA A 9 8.82 -7.44 16.60
CA ALA A 9 7.81 -7.35 15.55
C ALA A 9 7.50 -5.89 15.17
N ALA A 10 7.43 -4.98 16.16
CA ALA A 10 7.28 -3.55 15.90
C ALA A 10 8.50 -2.99 15.16
N ALA A 11 9.71 -3.28 15.63
CA ALA A 11 10.94 -2.86 14.98
C ALA A 11 11.05 -3.40 13.54
N PHE A 12 10.61 -4.64 13.28
CA PHE A 12 10.59 -5.21 11.93
C PHE A 12 9.71 -4.39 10.99
N ARG A 13 8.48 -4.09 11.42
CA ARG A 13 7.53 -3.27 10.65
C ARG A 13 8.08 -1.87 10.35
N ASP A 14 8.76 -1.25 11.30
CA ASP A 14 9.21 0.13 11.16
C ASP A 14 10.58 0.29 10.47
N GLU A 15 11.48 -0.69 10.64
CA GLU A 15 12.92 -0.55 10.32
C GLU A 15 13.39 -1.37 9.12
N TRP A 16 12.71 -2.48 8.76
CA TRP A 16 13.19 -3.41 7.71
C TRP A 16 13.61 -2.70 6.42
N GLY A 17 12.70 -1.96 5.79
CA GLY A 17 12.97 -1.29 4.52
C GLY A 17 14.06 -0.22 4.63
N ARG A 18 14.28 0.35 5.83
CA ARG A 18 15.31 1.38 6.07
C ARG A 18 16.68 0.71 6.06
N ILE A 19 16.79 -0.41 6.78
CA ILE A 19 18.02 -1.20 6.88
C ILE A 19 18.39 -1.79 5.52
N VAL A 20 17.44 -2.43 4.82
CA VAL A 20 17.67 -3.06 3.51
C VAL A 20 18.11 -2.01 2.49
N ALA A 21 17.42 -0.88 2.38
CA ALA A 21 17.79 0.19 1.46
C ALA A 21 19.20 0.72 1.73
N ALA A 22 19.52 1.03 2.99
CA ALA A 22 20.86 1.51 3.37
C ALA A 22 21.98 0.48 3.09
N LEU A 23 21.68 -0.82 3.25
CA LEU A 23 22.65 -1.88 2.93
C LEU A 23 22.83 -2.08 1.42
N ILE A 24 21.76 -1.97 0.63
CA ILE A 24 21.85 -2.02 -0.84
C ILE A 24 22.70 -0.84 -1.34
N ALA A 25 22.44 0.37 -0.83
CA ALA A 25 23.20 1.58 -1.17
C ALA A 25 24.71 1.39 -0.99
N ARG A 26 25.11 0.69 0.07
CA ARG A 26 26.51 0.48 0.44
C ARG A 26 27.16 -0.72 -0.24
N THR A 27 26.42 -1.82 -0.42
CA THR A 27 26.99 -3.09 -0.90
C THR A 27 26.75 -3.33 -2.38
N GLY A 28 25.77 -2.66 -2.99
CA GLY A 28 25.26 -2.95 -4.33
C GLY A 28 24.63 -4.34 -4.45
N ASP A 29 24.43 -5.06 -3.33
CA ASP A 29 24.02 -6.45 -3.32
C ASP A 29 22.74 -6.65 -2.50
N TRP A 30 21.66 -6.90 -3.22
CA TRP A 30 20.31 -7.06 -2.67
C TRP A 30 20.16 -8.30 -1.80
N ASP A 31 20.76 -9.42 -2.22
CA ASP A 31 20.64 -10.68 -1.49
C ASP A 31 21.44 -10.59 -0.18
N LEU A 32 22.64 -10.03 -0.25
CA LEU A 32 23.44 -9.74 0.95
C LEU A 32 22.72 -8.79 1.91
N ALA A 33 22.09 -7.73 1.39
CA ALA A 33 21.38 -6.75 2.21
C ALA A 33 20.19 -7.37 2.97
N GLU A 34 19.34 -8.14 2.28
CA GLU A 34 18.19 -8.81 2.89
C GLU A 34 18.63 -9.86 3.92
N GLU A 35 19.64 -10.67 3.60
CA GLU A 35 20.15 -11.70 4.52
C GLU A 35 20.80 -11.08 5.76
N CYS A 36 21.57 -10.01 5.63
CA CYS A 36 22.17 -9.33 6.77
C CYS A 36 21.13 -8.60 7.64
N ALA A 37 20.08 -8.05 7.04
CA ALA A 37 18.95 -7.50 7.79
C ALA A 37 18.25 -8.61 8.58
N ALA A 38 17.93 -9.74 7.94
CA ALA A 38 17.30 -10.89 8.59
C ALA A 38 18.16 -11.44 9.75
N ASP A 39 19.47 -11.59 9.55
CA ASP A 39 20.42 -12.00 10.60
C ASP A 39 20.42 -11.03 11.80
N ALA A 40 20.25 -9.72 11.57
CA ALA A 40 20.18 -8.74 12.64
C ALA A 40 18.90 -8.88 13.47
N PHE A 41 17.76 -9.14 12.83
CA PHE A 41 16.50 -9.44 13.54
C PHE A 41 16.56 -10.78 14.28
N ALA A 42 17.21 -11.80 13.72
CA ALA A 42 17.46 -13.06 14.41
C ALA A 42 18.32 -12.84 15.66
N ALA A 43 19.39 -12.05 15.55
CA ALA A 43 20.24 -11.68 16.68
C ALA A 43 19.47 -10.90 17.77
N ALA A 44 18.53 -10.03 17.39
CA ALA A 44 17.68 -9.33 18.34
C ALA A 44 16.80 -10.30 19.16
N LEU A 45 16.23 -11.33 18.52
CA LEU A 45 15.43 -12.36 19.19
C LEU A 45 16.25 -13.21 20.16
N GLU A 46 17.56 -13.35 19.94
CA GLU A 46 18.46 -14.07 20.83
C GLU A 46 18.98 -13.17 21.98
N THR A 47 19.29 -11.91 21.68
CA THR A 47 20.04 -11.01 22.58
C THR A 47 19.13 -10.20 23.50
N TRP A 48 18.05 -9.61 22.97
CA TRP A 48 17.16 -8.74 23.75
C TRP A 48 16.44 -9.44 24.91
N PRO A 49 16.11 -10.76 24.87
CA PRO A 49 15.58 -11.44 26.04
C PRO A 49 16.55 -11.47 27.23
N ARG A 50 17.86 -11.40 26.97
CA ARG A 50 18.90 -11.43 28.01
C ARG A 50 19.28 -10.02 28.46
N ASP A 51 19.48 -9.12 27.51
CA ASP A 51 20.10 -7.81 27.75
C ASP A 51 19.08 -6.66 27.82
N GLY A 52 17.80 -6.95 27.58
CA GLY A 52 16.74 -5.96 27.47
C GLY A 52 16.59 -5.42 26.04
N VAL A 53 15.44 -4.81 25.76
CA VAL A 53 15.20 -4.11 24.49
C VAL A 53 15.97 -2.79 24.52
N PRO A 54 16.83 -2.48 23.53
CA PRO A 54 17.54 -1.20 23.50
C PRO A 54 16.58 -0.01 23.38
N ASP A 55 16.95 1.15 23.93
CA ASP A 55 16.17 2.40 23.82
C ASP A 55 15.95 2.83 22.37
N ARG A 56 16.88 2.48 21.48
CA ARG A 56 16.82 2.74 20.03
C ARG A 56 16.97 1.44 19.24
N PRO A 57 15.91 0.60 19.15
CA PRO A 57 15.97 -0.69 18.48
C PRO A 57 16.46 -0.62 17.03
N GLY A 58 15.99 0.38 16.26
CA GLY A 58 16.38 0.57 14.87
C GLY A 58 17.87 0.88 14.67
N ALA A 59 18.48 1.66 15.57
CA ALA A 59 19.91 1.96 15.52
C ALA A 59 20.75 0.70 15.80
N TRP A 60 20.33 -0.09 16.78
CA TRP A 60 20.96 -1.38 17.11
C TRP A 60 20.87 -2.34 15.90
N LEU A 61 19.68 -2.52 15.33
CA LEU A 61 19.45 -3.41 14.18
C LEU A 61 20.27 -2.98 12.96
N THR A 62 20.29 -1.68 12.65
CA THR A 62 21.07 -1.13 11.54
C THR A 62 22.56 -1.41 11.72
N THR A 63 23.08 -1.21 12.93
CA THR A 63 24.49 -1.44 13.25
C THR A 63 24.85 -2.92 13.15
N THR A 64 24.04 -3.80 13.75
CA THR A 64 24.21 -5.25 13.67
C THR A 64 24.20 -5.74 12.22
N ALA A 65 23.25 -5.28 11.40
CA ALA A 65 23.15 -5.66 10.01
C ALA A 65 24.37 -5.19 9.18
N ARG A 66 24.88 -3.98 9.45
CA ARG A 66 26.11 -3.45 8.83
C ARG A 66 27.34 -4.28 9.20
N HIS A 67 27.52 -4.64 10.47
CA HIS A 67 28.63 -5.49 10.89
C HIS A 67 28.58 -6.87 10.21
N ARG A 68 27.39 -7.48 10.15
CA ARG A 68 27.20 -8.75 9.44
C ARG A 68 27.56 -8.66 7.95
N ALA A 69 27.18 -7.57 7.28
CA ALA A 69 27.53 -7.35 5.88
C ALA A 69 29.05 -7.21 5.68
N LEU A 70 29.73 -6.45 6.57
CA LEU A 70 31.19 -6.34 6.58
C LEU A 70 31.86 -7.70 6.73
N ASP A 71 31.43 -8.49 7.70
CA ASP A 71 32.03 -9.80 8.00
C ASP A 71 31.87 -10.80 6.86
N ARG A 72 30.71 -10.79 6.18
CA ARG A 72 30.48 -11.64 5.01
C ARG A 72 31.36 -11.22 3.83
N LEU A 73 31.50 -9.92 3.59
CA LEU A 73 32.37 -9.41 2.51
C LEU A 73 33.85 -9.68 2.78
N ARG A 74 34.30 -9.55 4.04
CA ARG A 74 35.65 -9.95 4.47
C ARG A 74 35.91 -11.44 4.20
N ARG A 75 34.97 -12.32 4.54
CA ARG A 75 35.07 -13.77 4.32
C ARG A 75 35.04 -14.16 2.84
N ALA A 76 34.30 -13.42 2.00
CA ALA A 76 34.16 -13.73 0.58
C ALA A 76 35.39 -13.37 -0.28
N LYS A 77 36.46 -12.77 0.28
CA LYS A 77 37.62 -12.23 -0.47
C LYS A 77 37.22 -11.35 -1.68
N ALA A 78 36.08 -10.67 -1.59
CA ALA A 78 35.54 -9.87 -2.69
C ALA A 78 36.27 -8.52 -2.75
N GLY A 79 37.28 -8.40 -3.62
CA GLY A 79 37.95 -7.19 -4.11
C GLY A 79 38.26 -6.08 -3.10
N GLU A 80 39.55 -5.74 -2.91
CA GLU A 80 40.00 -4.65 -2.02
C GLU A 80 39.22 -3.33 -2.13
N ALA A 81 38.71 -3.00 -3.33
CA ALA A 81 37.90 -1.80 -3.56
C ALA A 81 36.55 -1.80 -2.80
N LYS A 82 35.87 -2.96 -2.69
CA LYS A 82 34.58 -3.09 -1.98
C LYS A 82 34.78 -3.06 -0.46
N LEU A 83 35.92 -3.59 0.02
CA LEU A 83 36.34 -3.49 1.41
C LEU A 83 36.74 -2.05 1.81
N ARG A 84 37.43 -1.30 0.94
CA ARG A 84 37.85 0.09 1.21
C ARG A 84 36.67 1.06 1.36
N LEU A 85 35.64 0.96 0.50
CA LEU A 85 34.44 1.80 0.58
C LEU A 85 33.66 1.62 1.90
N LEU A 86 33.75 0.41 2.47
CA LEU A 86 33.07 0.05 3.70
C LEU A 86 33.91 0.29 4.97
N ALA A 87 35.23 0.14 4.89
CA ALA A 87 36.17 0.37 5.99
C ALA A 87 36.33 1.87 6.31
N ALA A 88 36.24 2.76 5.32
CA ALA A 88 36.36 4.21 5.50
C ALA A 88 35.26 4.85 6.38
N THR A 89 34.27 4.07 6.83
CA THR A 89 33.14 4.56 7.66
C THR A 89 32.86 3.69 8.90
N ALA A 90 33.72 2.71 9.21
CA ALA A 90 33.57 1.92 10.45
C ALA A 90 34.00 2.71 11.71
N ASP A 91 34.79 3.77 11.53
CA ASP A 91 35.36 4.60 12.60
C ASP A 91 34.63 5.95 12.83
N GLU A 92 33.52 6.24 12.13
CA GLU A 92 32.74 7.45 12.45
C GLU A 92 31.83 7.22 13.66
N PRO A 93 32.02 7.95 14.77
CA PRO A 93 31.07 7.91 15.87
C PRO A 93 29.72 8.46 15.36
N SER A 94 28.65 7.69 15.60
CA SER A 94 27.26 8.05 15.33
C SER A 94 26.87 9.34 16.07
N GLY A 95 27.22 10.50 15.52
CA GLY A 95 27.09 11.80 16.19
C GLY A 95 27.02 13.03 15.28
N ALA A 96 26.92 12.89 13.96
CA ALA A 96 26.62 14.01 13.07
C ALA A 96 25.09 14.13 12.85
N PRO A 97 24.50 15.34 12.91
CA PRO A 97 23.12 15.52 12.50
C PRO A 97 23.02 15.17 11.01
N ALA A 98 22.07 14.29 10.68
CA ALA A 98 21.78 13.91 9.30
C ALA A 98 21.41 15.14 8.47
N THR A 99 22.39 15.71 7.77
CA THR A 99 22.17 16.78 6.78
C THR A 99 21.48 16.15 5.57
N ARG A 100 20.14 16.13 5.64
CA ARG A 100 19.14 15.45 4.79
C ARG A 100 19.35 13.93 4.62
N PRO A 101 18.47 13.08 5.16
CA PRO A 101 18.39 11.69 4.71
C PRO A 101 17.88 11.69 3.26
N ASP A 102 18.78 11.85 2.29
CA ASP A 102 18.51 11.57 0.88
C ASP A 102 18.18 10.08 0.77
N ASP A 103 16.88 9.85 0.65
CA ASP A 103 16.16 8.66 1.07
C ASP A 103 16.58 7.41 0.30
N ASP A 104 17.39 6.55 0.92
CA ASP A 104 17.74 5.24 0.35
C ASP A 104 16.47 4.46 -0.02
N ARG A 105 15.35 4.65 0.70
CA ARG A 105 14.06 4.04 0.32
C ARG A 105 13.48 4.65 -0.97
N LEU A 106 13.56 5.96 -1.19
CA LEU A 106 13.20 6.60 -2.46
C LEU A 106 14.11 6.12 -3.60
N ARG A 107 15.42 6.00 -3.38
CA ARG A 107 16.36 5.41 -4.34
C ARG A 107 15.98 3.97 -4.68
N LEU A 108 15.64 3.19 -3.66
CA LEU A 108 15.17 1.82 -3.80
C LEU A 108 13.86 1.76 -4.59
N LEU A 109 12.89 2.63 -4.31
CA LEU A 109 11.62 2.75 -5.04
C LEU A 109 11.87 3.03 -6.53
N TYR A 110 12.67 4.04 -6.87
CA TYR A 110 12.98 4.36 -8.27
C TYR A 110 13.82 3.29 -8.98
N THR A 111 14.64 2.55 -8.23
CA THR A 111 15.38 1.39 -8.73
C THR A 111 14.42 0.23 -9.04
N CYS A 112 13.48 -0.05 -8.13
CA CYS A 112 12.41 -1.03 -8.33
C CYS A 112 11.51 -0.64 -9.51
N CYS A 113 11.24 0.64 -9.73
CA CYS A 113 10.36 1.15 -10.79
C CYS A 113 11.08 1.42 -12.11
N HIS A 114 12.21 0.74 -12.39
CA HIS A 114 12.90 0.90 -13.66
C HIS A 114 12.09 0.29 -14.82
N PRO A 115 11.98 0.96 -15.98
CA PRO A 115 11.27 0.46 -17.17
C PRO A 115 11.80 -0.88 -17.72
N ALA A 116 12.98 -1.31 -17.28
CA ALA A 116 13.53 -2.59 -17.67
C ALA A 116 12.77 -3.74 -16.97
N LEU A 117 12.07 -3.49 -15.88
CA LEU A 117 11.30 -4.48 -15.16
C LEU A 117 9.83 -4.40 -15.59
N ALA A 118 9.19 -5.56 -15.76
CA ALA A 118 7.73 -5.60 -15.93
C ALA A 118 7.05 -5.07 -14.67
N PHE A 119 5.90 -4.40 -14.80
CA PHE A 119 5.22 -3.72 -13.69
C PHE A 119 4.96 -4.64 -12.49
N GLU A 120 4.53 -5.88 -12.72
CA GLU A 120 4.30 -6.87 -11.66
C GLU A 120 5.58 -7.22 -10.90
N ALA A 121 6.73 -7.17 -11.57
CA ALA A 121 8.03 -7.36 -10.94
C ALA A 121 8.47 -6.13 -10.15
N GLN A 122 8.14 -4.92 -10.61
CA GLN A 122 8.40 -3.66 -9.89
C GLN A 122 7.64 -3.65 -8.55
N VAL A 123 6.34 -3.94 -8.60
CA VAL A 123 5.46 -4.00 -7.42
C VAL A 123 5.90 -5.11 -6.46
N ALA A 124 6.13 -6.34 -6.95
CA ALA A 124 6.57 -7.43 -6.10
C ALA A 124 7.92 -7.13 -5.40
N LEU A 125 8.87 -6.53 -6.12
CA LEU A 125 10.16 -6.18 -5.54
C LEU A 125 10.06 -5.05 -4.52
N ALA A 126 9.23 -4.04 -4.78
CA ALA A 126 8.93 -2.96 -3.85
C ALA A 126 8.29 -3.50 -2.56
N LEU A 127 7.26 -4.35 -2.66
CA LEU A 127 6.62 -4.98 -1.49
C LEU A 127 7.61 -5.82 -0.66
N ARG A 128 8.51 -6.53 -1.33
CA ARG A 128 9.55 -7.33 -0.64
C ARG A 128 10.55 -6.45 0.11
N THR A 129 11.04 -5.40 -0.54
CA THR A 129 12.23 -4.67 -0.07
C THR A 129 11.90 -3.43 0.75
N LEU A 130 10.83 -2.70 0.41
CA LEU A 130 10.38 -1.52 1.15
C LEU A 130 9.49 -1.91 2.33
N ALA A 131 8.61 -2.88 2.11
CA ALA A 131 7.55 -3.25 3.06
C ALA A 131 7.82 -4.54 3.84
N GLY A 132 8.86 -5.31 3.48
CA GLY A 132 9.25 -6.51 4.22
C GLY A 132 8.31 -7.69 4.10
N LEU A 133 7.38 -7.68 3.13
CA LEU A 133 6.48 -8.81 2.92
C LEU A 133 7.27 -10.07 2.56
N THR A 134 6.78 -11.20 3.06
CA THR A 134 7.29 -12.52 2.70
C THR A 134 6.93 -12.86 1.25
N THR A 135 7.70 -13.76 0.63
CA THR A 135 7.38 -14.26 -0.71
C THR A 135 5.99 -14.88 -0.75
N THR A 136 5.57 -15.58 0.32
CA THR A 136 4.24 -16.16 0.46
C THR A 136 3.15 -15.10 0.46
N GLU A 137 3.30 -14.02 1.24
CA GLU A 137 2.33 -12.92 1.27
C GLU A 137 2.22 -12.23 -0.08
N ILE A 138 3.34 -11.94 -0.73
CA ILE A 138 3.35 -11.33 -2.07
C ILE A 138 2.71 -12.29 -3.09
N ALA A 139 2.99 -13.59 -3.01
CA ALA A 139 2.39 -14.58 -3.89
C ALA A 139 0.86 -14.62 -3.77
N ARG A 140 0.35 -14.56 -2.52
CA ARG A 140 -1.09 -14.46 -2.25
C ARG A 140 -1.70 -13.19 -2.82
N ALA A 141 -1.07 -12.03 -2.60
CA ALA A 141 -1.53 -10.75 -3.14
C ALA A 141 -1.60 -10.74 -4.68
N PHE A 142 -0.71 -11.50 -5.34
CA PHE A 142 -0.71 -11.67 -6.80
C PHE A 142 -1.50 -12.87 -7.31
N LEU A 143 -2.14 -13.64 -6.43
CA LEU A 143 -2.85 -14.87 -6.76
C LEU A 143 -2.01 -15.86 -7.61
N VAL A 144 -0.73 -16.00 -7.27
CA VAL A 144 0.19 -16.94 -7.92
C VAL A 144 0.79 -17.92 -6.92
N PRO A 145 1.24 -19.11 -7.35
CA PRO A 145 2.01 -20.01 -6.48
C PRO A 145 3.27 -19.33 -5.93
N GLU A 146 3.63 -19.63 -4.68
CA GLU A 146 4.82 -19.07 -4.02
C GLU A 146 6.10 -19.28 -4.83
N ALA A 147 6.28 -20.48 -5.40
CA ALA A 147 7.42 -20.79 -6.26
C ALA A 147 7.50 -19.91 -7.51
N THR A 148 6.36 -19.50 -8.07
CA THR A 148 6.29 -18.56 -9.21
C THR A 148 6.72 -17.17 -8.78
N MET A 149 6.28 -16.71 -7.60
CA MET A 149 6.69 -15.41 -7.06
C MET A 149 8.18 -15.38 -6.71
N ALA A 150 8.72 -16.44 -6.09
CA ALA A 150 10.14 -16.58 -5.80
C ALA A 150 10.99 -16.43 -7.08
N LYS A 151 10.63 -17.16 -8.15
CA LYS A 151 11.29 -17.07 -9.46
C LYS A 151 11.19 -15.66 -10.05
N ARG A 152 10.05 -14.98 -9.88
CA ARG A 152 9.84 -13.61 -10.36
C ARG A 152 10.79 -12.62 -9.65
N LEU A 153 10.88 -12.68 -8.32
CA LEU A 153 11.77 -11.83 -7.53
C LEU A 153 13.24 -12.03 -7.90
N VAL A 154 13.69 -13.29 -8.02
CA VAL A 154 15.07 -13.61 -8.45
C VAL A 154 15.36 -13.07 -9.85
N ARG A 155 14.42 -13.23 -10.80
CA ARG A 155 14.57 -12.71 -12.17
C ARG A 155 14.66 -11.18 -12.19
N ALA A 156 13.87 -10.50 -11.35
CA ALA A 156 13.88 -9.04 -11.24
C ALA A 156 15.25 -8.54 -10.75
N LYS A 157 15.75 -9.08 -9.63
CA LYS A 157 17.08 -8.76 -9.09
C LYS A 157 18.20 -9.03 -10.09
N ARG A 158 18.14 -10.18 -10.79
CA ARG A 158 19.11 -10.51 -11.84
C ARG A 158 19.07 -9.50 -13.00
N LYS A 159 17.88 -9.03 -13.39
CA LYS A 159 17.73 -8.02 -14.45
C LYS A 159 18.28 -6.66 -14.03
N ILE A 160 18.11 -6.26 -12.76
CA ILE A 160 18.72 -5.06 -12.19
C ILE A 160 20.25 -5.14 -12.30
N ARG A 161 20.85 -6.26 -11.87
CA ARG A 161 22.30 -6.49 -11.96
C ARG A 161 22.79 -6.49 -13.41
N ALA A 162 22.12 -7.23 -14.29
CA ALA A 162 22.52 -7.39 -15.70
C ALA A 162 22.42 -6.09 -16.50
N ALA A 163 21.41 -5.26 -16.23
CA ALA A 163 21.24 -3.95 -16.86
C ALA A 163 22.06 -2.83 -16.19
N ALA A 164 22.86 -3.15 -15.17
CA ALA A 164 23.67 -2.21 -14.40
C ALA A 164 22.86 -0.98 -13.92
N ILE A 165 21.63 -1.22 -13.46
CA ILE A 165 20.72 -0.14 -13.08
C ILE A 165 21.32 0.63 -11.89
N PRO A 166 21.54 1.95 -12.03
CA PRO A 166 22.11 2.74 -10.95
C PRO A 166 21.18 2.82 -9.73
N TYR A 167 21.72 2.57 -8.54
CA TYR A 167 21.01 2.79 -7.28
C TYR A 167 21.05 4.27 -6.90
N ARG A 168 20.13 5.05 -7.46
CA ARG A 168 19.98 6.49 -7.20
C ARG A 168 18.56 6.93 -7.55
N VAL A 169 18.18 8.10 -7.06
CA VAL A 169 17.08 8.85 -7.67
C VAL A 169 17.56 9.27 -9.06
N PRO A 170 16.81 8.97 -10.13
CA PRO A 170 17.22 9.30 -11.48
C PRO A 170 17.22 10.82 -11.68
N PRO A 171 18.03 11.33 -12.64
CA PRO A 171 18.03 12.76 -12.94
C PRO A 171 16.67 13.22 -13.48
N PRO A 172 16.36 14.53 -13.43
CA PRO A 172 15.03 15.05 -13.76
C PRO A 172 14.47 14.64 -15.13
N ASP A 173 15.32 14.49 -16.14
CA ASP A 173 14.96 14.05 -17.49
C ASP A 173 14.43 12.60 -17.55
N GLN A 174 14.79 11.77 -16.56
CA GLN A 174 14.40 10.37 -16.46
C GLN A 174 13.28 10.11 -15.45
N LEU A 175 12.87 11.13 -14.68
CA LEU A 175 11.76 11.00 -13.73
C LEU A 175 10.42 10.71 -14.43
N PRO A 176 10.02 11.43 -15.51
CA PRO A 176 8.71 11.27 -16.13
C PRO A 176 8.43 9.84 -16.61
N GLU A 177 9.42 9.15 -17.19
CA GLU A 177 9.28 7.76 -17.67
C GLU A 177 8.96 6.77 -16.53
N ARG A 178 9.33 7.12 -15.29
CA ARG A 178 9.16 6.26 -14.11
C ARG A 178 8.00 6.65 -13.23
N THR A 179 7.52 7.89 -13.35
CA THR A 179 6.48 8.45 -12.48
C THR A 179 5.26 7.55 -12.39
N ALA A 180 4.70 7.12 -13.54
CA ALA A 180 3.52 6.26 -13.54
C ALA A 180 3.72 4.94 -12.76
N ALA A 181 4.87 4.30 -12.94
CA ALA A 181 5.22 3.08 -12.22
C ALA A 181 5.39 3.32 -10.71
N VAL A 182 6.09 4.40 -10.35
CA VAL A 182 6.30 4.80 -8.95
C VAL A 182 4.97 5.07 -8.25
N LEU A 183 4.09 5.87 -8.87
CA LEU A 183 2.76 6.16 -8.34
C LEU A 183 1.92 4.88 -8.21
N GLY A 184 1.97 4.00 -9.22
CA GLY A 184 1.32 2.69 -9.19
C GLY A 184 1.77 1.81 -8.02
N VAL A 185 3.08 1.73 -7.78
CA VAL A 185 3.64 0.98 -6.65
C VAL A 185 3.22 1.57 -5.31
N VAL A 186 3.27 2.89 -5.16
CA VAL A 186 2.87 3.59 -3.92
C VAL A 186 1.38 3.39 -3.64
N TYR A 187 0.53 3.50 -4.66
CA TYR A 187 -0.91 3.25 -4.56
C TYR A 187 -1.21 1.81 -4.13
N LEU A 188 -0.56 0.82 -4.76
CA LEU A 188 -0.77 -0.59 -4.41
C LEU A 188 -0.26 -0.93 -3.01
N LEU A 189 0.88 -0.35 -2.61
CA LEU A 189 1.40 -0.49 -1.25
C LEU A 189 0.41 0.06 -0.22
N PHE A 190 -0.18 1.22 -0.48
CA PHE A 190 -1.21 1.78 0.40
C PHE A 190 -2.43 0.88 0.49
N ASN A 191 -2.95 0.40 -0.65
CA ASN A 191 -4.15 -0.44 -0.69
C ASN A 191 -3.97 -1.77 0.07
N GLU A 192 -2.80 -2.39 -0.07
CA GLU A 192 -2.45 -3.58 0.71
C GLU A 192 -2.43 -3.27 2.22
N GLY A 193 -1.95 -2.09 2.59
CA GLY A 193 -2.03 -1.60 3.97
C GLY A 193 -3.45 -1.30 4.45
N TYR A 194 -4.29 -0.76 3.58
CA TYR A 194 -5.57 -0.16 3.95
C TYR A 194 -6.74 -1.14 4.01
N GLY A 195 -6.66 -2.25 3.28
CA GLY A 195 -7.69 -3.28 3.22
C GLY A 195 -7.21 -4.70 3.52
N ALA A 196 -5.92 -4.89 3.83
CA ALA A 196 -5.26 -6.17 4.12
C ALA A 196 -5.88 -7.37 3.38
N THR A 197 -5.37 -7.66 2.18
CA THR A 197 -5.89 -8.75 1.32
C THR A 197 -5.70 -10.15 1.95
N SER A 198 -4.88 -10.24 3.01
CA SER A 198 -4.69 -11.46 3.80
C SER A 198 -4.16 -11.18 5.22
N GLY A 199 -4.52 -12.05 6.17
CA GLY A 199 -4.09 -12.01 7.58
C GLY A 199 -5.24 -11.77 8.56
N ASP A 200 -4.91 -11.81 9.86
CA ASP A 200 -5.89 -11.74 10.97
C ASP A 200 -6.43 -10.31 11.24
N GLY A 201 -5.95 -9.29 10.51
CA GLY A 201 -6.32 -7.88 10.70
C GLY A 201 -6.78 -7.20 9.41
N LEU A 202 -7.70 -6.23 9.53
CA LEU A 202 -8.28 -5.48 8.40
C LEU A 202 -7.32 -4.42 7.80
N THR A 203 -6.24 -4.08 8.51
CA THR A 203 -5.24 -3.10 8.06
C THR A 203 -3.82 -3.52 8.48
N ARG A 204 -2.82 -3.05 7.72
CA ARG A 204 -1.39 -3.08 8.03
C ARG A 204 -0.89 -1.63 8.09
N PRO A 205 -1.05 -0.95 9.24
CA PRO A 205 -0.78 0.49 9.38
C PRO A 205 0.65 0.92 9.02
N GLU A 206 1.60 0.00 9.14
CA GLU A 206 2.99 0.20 8.72
C GLU A 206 3.12 0.41 7.20
N LEU A 207 2.31 -0.30 6.39
CA LEU A 207 2.33 -0.17 4.93
C LEU A 207 1.66 1.12 4.50
N THR A 208 0.54 1.49 5.13
CA THR A 208 -0.13 2.78 4.83
C THR A 208 0.78 3.95 5.19
N ARG A 209 1.45 3.91 6.34
CA ARG A 209 2.41 4.94 6.78
C ARG A 209 3.59 5.05 5.82
N GLU A 210 4.16 3.94 5.38
CA GLU A 210 5.26 3.97 4.42
C GLU A 210 4.82 4.49 3.05
N ALA A 211 3.64 4.09 2.56
CA ALA A 211 3.10 4.61 1.31
C ALA A 211 2.85 6.12 1.36
N LEU A 212 2.30 6.64 2.47
CA LEU A 212 2.12 8.07 2.70
C LEU A 212 3.46 8.82 2.73
N ARG A 213 4.49 8.24 3.38
CA ARG A 213 5.85 8.79 3.42
C ARG A 213 6.46 8.86 2.02
N LEU A 214 6.39 7.76 1.25
CA LEU A 214 6.90 7.70 -0.11
C LEU A 214 6.15 8.66 -1.04
N ALA A 215 4.82 8.74 -0.94
CA ALA A 215 4.02 9.70 -1.70
C ALA A 215 4.43 11.15 -1.41
N ALA A 216 4.67 11.51 -0.14
CA ALA A 216 5.15 12.83 0.24
C ALA A 216 6.53 13.14 -0.38
N LEU A 217 7.45 12.19 -0.34
CA LEU A 217 8.78 12.35 -0.94
C LEU A 217 8.74 12.45 -2.47
N VAL A 218 7.82 11.74 -3.12
CA VAL A 218 7.60 11.88 -4.57
C VAL A 218 7.07 13.27 -4.90
N VAL A 219 6.16 13.84 -4.10
CA VAL A 219 5.68 15.22 -4.26
C VAL A 219 6.79 16.25 -3.98
N GLU A 220 7.66 16.03 -3.00
CA GLU A 220 8.82 16.90 -2.77
C GLU A 220 9.79 16.91 -3.97
N LEU A 221 9.96 15.75 -4.61
CA LEU A 221 10.82 15.60 -5.79
C LEU A 221 10.16 16.16 -7.06
N LEU A 222 8.84 16.05 -7.18
CA LEU A 222 8.04 16.45 -8.33
C LEU A 222 6.86 17.36 -7.88
N PRO A 223 7.14 18.59 -7.42
CA PRO A 223 6.13 19.44 -6.79
C PRO A 223 5.02 19.91 -7.74
N ASP A 224 5.28 19.89 -9.04
CA ASP A 224 4.38 20.31 -10.12
C ASP A 224 3.81 19.14 -10.92
N GLU A 225 4.02 17.89 -10.48
CA GLU A 225 3.45 16.69 -11.11
C GLU A 225 2.03 16.45 -10.57
N PRO A 226 0.97 16.69 -11.36
CA PRO A 226 -0.41 16.70 -10.86
C PRO A 226 -0.85 15.34 -10.32
N GLU A 227 -0.42 14.24 -10.94
CA GLU A 227 -0.79 12.89 -10.48
C GLU A 227 -0.09 12.50 -9.18
N ALA A 228 1.11 13.03 -8.90
CA ALA A 228 1.77 12.83 -7.61
C ALA A 228 1.03 13.55 -6.47
N LEU A 229 0.62 14.80 -6.73
CA LEU A 229 -0.22 15.58 -5.81
C LEU A 229 -1.58 14.89 -5.59
N GLY A 230 -2.23 14.45 -6.67
CA GLY A 230 -3.50 13.73 -6.64
C GLY A 230 -3.41 12.42 -5.84
N LEU A 231 -2.37 11.61 -6.06
CA LEU A 231 -2.17 10.37 -5.30
C LEU A 231 -1.98 10.66 -3.81
N LEU A 232 -1.09 11.59 -3.43
CA LEU A 232 -0.89 11.91 -2.02
C LEU A 232 -2.17 12.44 -1.36
N ALA A 233 -2.98 13.23 -2.07
CA ALA A 233 -4.28 13.68 -1.59
C ALA A 233 -5.24 12.50 -1.37
N LEU A 234 -5.35 11.59 -2.34
CA LEU A 234 -6.15 10.37 -2.23
C LEU A 234 -5.77 9.54 -0.99
N LEU A 235 -4.48 9.28 -0.81
CA LEU A 235 -3.99 8.47 0.31
C LEU A 235 -4.32 9.13 1.66
N ARG A 236 -4.10 10.45 1.78
CA ARG A 236 -4.41 11.20 3.01
C ARG A 236 -5.92 11.23 3.30
N LEU A 237 -6.77 11.37 2.29
CA LEU A 237 -8.23 11.32 2.45
C LEU A 237 -8.69 9.95 2.97
N HIS A 238 -8.07 8.87 2.49
CA HIS A 238 -8.37 7.52 2.97
C HIS A 238 -7.85 7.27 4.40
N ASP A 239 -6.65 7.73 4.71
CA ASP A 239 -6.03 7.57 6.03
C ASP A 239 -6.71 8.41 7.12
N ALA A 240 -7.20 9.61 6.79
CA ALA A 240 -7.88 10.51 7.73
C ALA A 240 -9.13 9.90 8.39
N ARG A 241 -9.70 8.84 7.80
CA ARG A 241 -10.85 8.09 8.36
C ARG A 241 -10.48 6.70 8.87
N ALA A 242 -9.20 6.33 8.89
CA ALA A 242 -8.76 4.97 9.22
C ALA A 242 -9.30 4.49 10.58
N ALA A 243 -9.29 5.36 11.58
CA ALA A 243 -9.79 5.05 12.92
C ALA A 243 -11.30 4.71 12.97
N ALA A 244 -12.09 5.19 12.01
CA ALA A 244 -13.54 4.98 11.97
C ALA A 244 -13.95 3.74 11.15
N ARG A 245 -13.02 3.07 10.48
CA ARG A 245 -13.33 1.92 9.58
C ARG A 245 -13.65 0.63 10.32
N THR A 246 -13.27 0.53 11.59
CA THR A 246 -13.48 -0.67 12.39
C THR A 246 -14.08 -0.34 13.74
N THR A 247 -14.93 -1.24 14.24
CA THR A 247 -15.33 -1.26 15.64
C THR A 247 -14.17 -1.68 16.55
N ALA A 248 -14.34 -1.56 17.86
CA ALA A 248 -13.38 -2.06 18.84
C ALA A 248 -13.16 -3.58 18.70
N ASP A 249 -14.19 -4.31 18.28
CA ASP A 249 -14.15 -5.77 18.02
C ASP A 249 -13.57 -6.11 16.63
N GLY A 250 -13.08 -5.11 15.90
CA GLY A 250 -12.45 -5.27 14.58
C GLY A 250 -13.43 -5.57 13.45
N GLU A 251 -14.73 -5.29 13.62
CA GLU A 251 -15.72 -5.43 12.55
C GLU A 251 -15.65 -4.26 11.58
N LEU A 252 -15.85 -4.53 10.30
CA LEU A 252 -15.89 -3.51 9.26
C LEU A 252 -17.12 -2.60 9.41
N VAL A 253 -16.89 -1.29 9.36
CA VAL A 253 -17.93 -0.26 9.38
C VAL A 253 -18.08 0.35 7.98
N PRO A 254 -19.23 0.15 7.29
CA PRO A 254 -19.52 0.76 5.99
C PRO A 254 -19.40 2.28 6.02
N LEU A 255 -19.01 2.90 4.91
CA LEU A 255 -18.69 4.34 4.86
C LEU A 255 -19.82 5.23 5.37
N GLU A 256 -21.08 4.91 5.06
CA GLU A 256 -22.24 5.66 5.56
C GLU A 256 -22.55 5.42 7.05
N GLU A 257 -22.04 4.33 7.63
CA GLU A 257 -22.21 3.98 9.05
C GLU A 257 -21.03 4.51 9.90
N GLN A 258 -19.97 5.06 9.28
CA GLN A 258 -18.80 5.58 9.99
C GLN A 258 -19.13 6.87 10.74
N ASP A 259 -18.70 6.93 12.00
CA ASP A 259 -18.75 8.15 12.80
C ASP A 259 -17.76 9.19 12.24
N ARG A 260 -18.30 10.16 11.50
CA ARG A 260 -17.54 11.26 10.87
C ARG A 260 -16.96 12.26 11.87
N THR A 261 -17.31 12.19 13.14
CA THR A 261 -16.67 13.01 14.19
C THR A 261 -15.29 12.49 14.56
N ARG A 262 -15.02 11.20 14.29
CA ARG A 262 -13.72 10.55 14.49
C ARG A 262 -12.76 10.72 13.31
N TRP A 263 -13.18 11.42 12.25
CA TRP A 263 -12.33 11.68 11.09
C TRP A 263 -11.38 12.85 11.38
N ASP A 264 -10.13 12.74 10.93
CA ASP A 264 -9.15 13.81 11.06
C ASP A 264 -9.48 14.95 10.09
N ARG A 265 -10.14 15.98 10.63
CA ARG A 265 -10.57 17.15 9.86
C ARG A 265 -9.40 17.99 9.35
N ALA A 266 -8.29 18.04 10.08
CA ALA A 266 -7.11 18.77 9.65
C ALA A 266 -6.45 18.05 8.48
N ALA A 267 -6.27 16.72 8.57
CA ALA A 267 -5.74 15.92 7.47
C ALA A 267 -6.61 15.97 6.21
N ILE A 268 -7.96 15.99 6.37
CA ILE A 268 -8.88 16.17 5.24
C ILE A 268 -8.69 17.55 4.59
N ALA A 269 -8.63 18.63 5.38
CA ALA A 269 -8.44 19.98 4.85
C ALA A 269 -7.11 20.12 4.10
N ASP A 270 -6.02 19.58 4.65
CA ASP A 270 -4.70 19.57 4.03
C ASP A 270 -4.70 18.77 2.71
N ALA A 271 -5.36 17.62 2.69
CA ALA A 271 -5.47 16.79 1.49
C ALA A 271 -6.30 17.48 0.39
N VAL A 272 -7.38 18.18 0.76
CA VAL A 272 -8.18 18.98 -0.18
C VAL A 272 -7.38 20.16 -0.72
N ALA A 273 -6.57 20.83 0.10
CA ALA A 273 -5.69 21.91 -0.37
C ALA A 273 -4.64 21.39 -1.37
N LEU A 274 -4.08 20.20 -1.10
CA LEU A 274 -3.16 19.53 -2.02
C LEU A 274 -3.84 19.14 -3.34
N LEU A 275 -5.06 18.62 -3.27
CA LEU A 275 -5.85 18.27 -4.45
C LEU A 275 -6.16 19.51 -5.31
N ARG A 276 -6.51 20.65 -4.69
CA ARG A 276 -6.72 21.91 -5.44
C ARG A 276 -5.49 22.32 -6.23
N ARG A 277 -4.30 22.25 -5.62
CA ARG A 277 -3.03 22.51 -6.33
C ARG A 277 -2.83 21.59 -7.53
N ALA A 278 -3.20 20.31 -7.43
CA ALA A 278 -3.14 19.38 -8.55
C ALA A 278 -4.06 19.83 -9.70
N LEU A 279 -5.29 20.24 -9.36
CA LEU A 279 -6.31 20.64 -10.33
C LEU A 279 -5.99 21.97 -11.04
N ASP A 280 -5.21 22.86 -10.43
CA ASP A 280 -4.74 24.11 -11.05
C ASP A 280 -3.88 23.87 -12.31
N HIS A 281 -3.38 22.64 -12.51
CA HIS A 281 -2.64 22.25 -13.71
C HIS A 281 -3.53 21.82 -14.90
N GLU A 282 -4.86 21.79 -14.75
CA GLU A 282 -5.85 21.49 -15.79
C GLU A 282 -5.59 20.20 -16.59
N ARG A 283 -4.95 19.21 -15.95
CA ARG A 283 -4.62 17.92 -16.55
C ARG A 283 -5.08 16.79 -15.62
N PRO A 284 -6.40 16.53 -15.53
CA PRO A 284 -6.92 15.48 -14.67
C PRO A 284 -6.39 14.12 -15.14
N GLY A 285 -5.97 13.31 -14.19
CA GLY A 285 -5.59 11.93 -14.40
C GLY A 285 -6.24 11.01 -13.36
N PRO A 286 -5.96 9.71 -13.41
CA PRO A 286 -6.68 8.72 -12.62
C PRO A 286 -6.60 8.95 -11.11
N TYR A 287 -5.44 9.34 -10.57
CA TYR A 287 -5.31 9.55 -9.13
C TYR A 287 -5.97 10.85 -8.67
N GLN A 288 -5.92 11.91 -9.49
CA GLN A 288 -6.67 13.14 -9.21
C GLN A 288 -8.19 12.86 -9.18
N LEU A 289 -8.71 12.13 -10.16
CA LEU A 289 -10.14 11.79 -10.23
C LEU A 289 -10.59 10.92 -9.05
N GLN A 290 -9.80 9.92 -8.68
CA GLN A 290 -10.04 9.12 -7.47
C GLN A 290 -10.00 9.97 -6.20
N ALA A 291 -9.03 10.90 -6.09
CA ALA A 291 -8.95 11.83 -4.97
C ALA A 291 -10.18 12.74 -4.89
N MET A 292 -10.70 13.22 -6.02
CA MET A 292 -11.93 14.01 -6.07
C MET A 292 -13.14 13.21 -5.60
N ILE A 293 -13.27 11.95 -6.01
CA ILE A 293 -14.32 11.04 -5.53
C ILE A 293 -14.21 10.86 -4.01
N ALA A 294 -13.01 10.58 -3.50
CA ALA A 294 -12.76 10.46 -2.07
C ALA A 294 -13.08 11.76 -1.31
N ALA A 295 -12.76 12.91 -1.90
CA ALA A 295 -13.03 14.22 -1.32
C ALA A 295 -14.53 14.50 -1.20
N CYS A 296 -15.35 14.13 -2.20
CA CYS A 296 -16.82 14.25 -2.12
C CYS A 296 -17.39 13.58 -0.86
N HIS A 297 -16.86 12.41 -0.47
CA HIS A 297 -17.25 11.76 0.77
C HIS A 297 -16.67 12.45 2.02
N ALA A 298 -15.38 12.81 1.98
CA ALA A 298 -14.65 13.31 3.13
C ALA A 298 -15.15 14.69 3.61
N VAL A 299 -15.57 15.56 2.68
CA VAL A 299 -16.02 16.93 2.99
C VAL A 299 -17.49 17.00 3.37
N ALA A 300 -18.30 16.00 3.01
CA ALA A 300 -19.71 15.96 3.37
C ALA A 300 -19.85 15.85 4.92
N PRO A 301 -20.64 16.70 5.58
CA PRO A 301 -20.84 16.61 7.04
C PRO A 301 -21.52 15.30 7.46
N ARG A 302 -22.53 14.87 6.71
CA ARG A 302 -23.29 13.64 6.94
C ARG A 302 -23.33 12.75 5.68
N PRO A 303 -23.57 11.44 5.81
CA PRO A 303 -23.71 10.53 4.68
C PRO A 303 -24.67 11.00 3.59
N GLU A 304 -25.84 11.49 3.99
CA GLU A 304 -26.89 12.01 3.10
C GLU A 304 -26.49 13.28 2.34
N ASP A 305 -25.48 14.02 2.82
CA ASP A 305 -24.98 15.23 2.16
C ASP A 305 -23.93 14.93 1.07
N THR A 306 -23.65 13.64 0.81
CA THR A 306 -22.69 13.22 -0.23
C THR A 306 -23.26 13.48 -1.62
N ASP A 307 -22.54 14.25 -2.44
CA ASP A 307 -22.95 14.56 -3.82
C ASP A 307 -22.70 13.37 -4.76
N TRP A 308 -23.66 12.46 -4.83
CA TRP A 308 -23.58 11.27 -5.67
C TRP A 308 -23.65 11.60 -7.17
N THR A 309 -24.37 12.63 -7.58
CA THR A 309 -24.40 13.09 -8.98
C THR A 309 -23.01 13.51 -9.43
N ARG A 310 -22.28 14.25 -8.60
CA ARG A 310 -20.87 14.60 -8.87
C ARG A 310 -19.98 13.36 -8.92
N ILE A 311 -20.16 12.40 -8.01
CA ILE A 311 -19.37 11.17 -8.00
C ILE A 311 -19.60 10.37 -9.30
N VAL A 312 -20.82 10.28 -9.82
CA VAL A 312 -21.10 9.63 -11.12
C VAL A 312 -20.33 10.32 -12.25
N GLN A 313 -20.37 11.66 -12.33
CA GLN A 313 -19.61 12.42 -13.33
C GLN A 313 -18.09 12.21 -13.24
N LEU A 314 -17.56 12.07 -12.02
CA LEU A 314 -16.14 11.79 -11.81
C LEU A 314 -15.77 10.37 -12.23
N TYR A 315 -16.67 9.39 -12.02
CA TYR A 315 -16.49 8.05 -12.56
C TYR A 315 -16.58 8.02 -14.09
N ASP A 316 -17.46 8.82 -14.70
CA ASP A 316 -17.53 8.98 -16.16
C ASP A 316 -16.16 9.43 -16.72
N GLN A 317 -15.57 10.46 -16.12
CA GLN A 317 -14.23 10.93 -16.48
C GLN A 317 -13.15 9.87 -16.19
N LEU A 318 -13.23 9.18 -15.05
CA LEU A 318 -12.25 8.14 -14.70
C LEU A 318 -12.27 6.98 -15.70
N LEU A 319 -13.43 6.64 -16.28
CA LEU A 319 -13.55 5.61 -17.30
C LEU A 319 -12.85 5.98 -18.61
N GLU A 320 -12.67 7.27 -18.92
CA GLU A 320 -11.89 7.72 -20.08
C GLU A 320 -10.40 7.38 -19.90
N HIS A 321 -9.90 7.37 -18.66
CA HIS A 321 -8.51 7.00 -18.33
C HIS A 321 -8.35 5.51 -18.02
N GLN A 322 -9.33 4.89 -17.39
CA GLN A 322 -9.28 3.52 -16.86
C GLN A 322 -10.58 2.75 -17.17
N PRO A 323 -10.80 2.32 -18.42
CA PRO A 323 -12.03 1.64 -18.86
C PRO A 323 -12.09 0.18 -18.40
N THR A 324 -11.94 -0.05 -17.10
CA THR A 324 -11.88 -1.39 -16.52
C THR A 324 -13.24 -1.84 -15.99
N PRO A 325 -13.53 -3.15 -15.98
CA PRO A 325 -14.76 -3.69 -15.37
C PRO A 325 -14.93 -3.27 -13.91
N VAL A 326 -13.83 -3.15 -13.15
CA VAL A 326 -13.85 -2.71 -11.74
C VAL A 326 -14.31 -1.26 -11.60
N VAL A 327 -13.81 -0.34 -12.44
CA VAL A 327 -14.26 1.06 -12.43
C VAL A 327 -15.73 1.16 -12.84
N ARG A 328 -16.19 0.35 -13.80
CA ARG A 328 -17.61 0.26 -14.17
C ARG A 328 -18.49 -0.24 -13.01
N LEU A 329 -18.03 -1.23 -12.24
CA LEU A 329 -18.74 -1.70 -11.04
C LEU A 329 -18.83 -0.59 -9.97
N ASN A 330 -17.73 0.11 -9.71
CA ASN A 330 -17.71 1.21 -8.74
C ASN A 330 -18.65 2.36 -9.16
N ARG A 331 -18.68 2.67 -10.46
CA ARG A 331 -19.65 3.62 -11.03
C ARG A 331 -21.08 3.15 -10.85
N ALA A 332 -21.38 1.86 -11.06
CA ALA A 332 -22.71 1.31 -10.86
C ALA A 332 -23.22 1.52 -9.43
N VAL A 333 -22.33 1.44 -8.42
CA VAL A 333 -22.66 1.80 -7.04
C VAL A 333 -23.00 3.27 -6.92
N ALA A 334 -22.20 4.18 -7.50
CA ALA A 334 -22.50 5.61 -7.47
C ALA A 334 -23.85 5.94 -8.12
N VAL A 335 -24.18 5.30 -9.24
CA VAL A 335 -25.49 5.43 -9.90
C VAL A 335 -26.61 4.88 -9.02
N ALA A 336 -26.39 3.75 -8.34
CA ALA A 336 -27.36 3.20 -7.41
C ALA A 336 -27.73 4.19 -6.29
N MET A 337 -26.75 4.97 -5.84
CA MET A 337 -26.92 5.95 -4.78
C MET A 337 -27.51 7.28 -5.27
N ALA A 338 -27.28 7.65 -6.54
CA ALA A 338 -27.85 8.85 -7.16
C ALA A 338 -29.28 8.62 -7.67
N ASP A 339 -29.48 7.56 -8.44
CA ASP A 339 -30.70 7.31 -9.23
C ASP A 339 -31.54 6.14 -8.69
N GLY A 340 -31.04 5.46 -7.66
CA GLY A 340 -31.72 4.39 -6.94
C GLY A 340 -31.20 2.98 -7.25
N PRO A 341 -31.47 2.00 -6.37
CA PRO A 341 -30.85 0.67 -6.44
C PRO A 341 -31.07 -0.08 -7.76
N ALA A 342 -32.22 0.08 -8.39
CA ALA A 342 -32.55 -0.58 -9.66
C ALA A 342 -31.65 -0.10 -10.82
N ALA A 343 -31.36 1.20 -10.89
CA ALA A 343 -30.47 1.77 -11.92
C ALA A 343 -29.04 1.24 -11.75
N GLY A 344 -28.58 1.14 -10.51
CA GLY A 344 -27.28 0.53 -10.19
C GLY A 344 -27.22 -0.95 -10.56
N LEU A 345 -28.21 -1.75 -10.15
CA LEU A 345 -28.28 -3.18 -10.46
C LEU A 345 -28.23 -3.46 -11.96
N ALA A 346 -28.94 -2.68 -12.78
CA ALA A 346 -28.89 -2.81 -14.24
C ALA A 346 -27.46 -2.65 -14.79
N GLN A 347 -26.67 -1.73 -14.22
CA GLN A 347 -25.26 -1.56 -14.61
C GLN A 347 -24.35 -2.65 -14.06
N VAL A 348 -24.60 -3.13 -12.83
CA VAL A 348 -23.88 -4.27 -12.26
C VAL A 348 -24.07 -5.50 -13.14
N ASP A 349 -25.29 -5.75 -13.61
CA ASP A 349 -25.60 -6.89 -14.47
C ASP A 349 -24.92 -6.80 -15.84
N ALA A 350 -24.80 -5.59 -16.39
CA ALA A 350 -24.12 -5.35 -17.67
C ALA A 350 -22.61 -5.68 -17.63
N VAL A 351 -21.95 -5.56 -16.47
CA VAL A 351 -20.51 -5.84 -16.32
C VAL A 351 -20.21 -7.20 -15.67
N ALA A 352 -21.23 -7.89 -15.15
CA ALA A 352 -21.05 -9.09 -14.33
C ALA A 352 -20.25 -10.20 -15.03
N ALA A 353 -20.44 -10.40 -16.33
CA ALA A 353 -19.74 -11.44 -17.09
C ALA A 353 -18.22 -11.23 -17.16
N GLU A 354 -17.76 -9.97 -17.16
CA GLU A 354 -16.34 -9.62 -17.16
C GLU A 354 -15.70 -9.68 -15.76
N LEU A 355 -16.54 -9.81 -14.73
CA LEU A 355 -16.15 -9.84 -13.32
C LEU A 355 -16.43 -11.21 -12.68
N ASP A 356 -16.50 -12.27 -13.50
CA ASP A 356 -16.66 -13.62 -12.97
C ASP A 356 -15.49 -13.97 -12.03
N GLY A 357 -15.83 -14.51 -10.86
CA GLY A 357 -14.88 -14.75 -9.77
C GLY A 357 -14.38 -13.51 -9.02
N TYR A 358 -14.82 -12.29 -9.34
CA TYR A 358 -14.44 -11.09 -8.60
C TYR A 358 -15.17 -11.02 -7.24
N PRO A 359 -14.47 -11.01 -6.08
CA PRO A 359 -15.12 -11.18 -4.77
C PRO A 359 -16.15 -10.11 -4.40
N LEU A 360 -15.97 -8.88 -4.87
CA LEU A 360 -16.85 -7.76 -4.51
C LEU A 360 -18.11 -7.67 -5.38
N LEU A 361 -18.19 -8.41 -6.49
CA LEU A 361 -19.38 -8.44 -7.34
C LEU A 361 -20.63 -8.97 -6.59
N PRO A 362 -20.61 -10.17 -5.96
CA PRO A 362 -21.76 -10.65 -5.22
C PRO A 362 -22.08 -9.78 -4.00
N ALA A 363 -21.08 -9.21 -3.32
CA ALA A 363 -21.30 -8.31 -2.19
C ALA A 363 -22.03 -7.02 -2.62
N THR A 364 -21.64 -6.45 -3.76
CA THR A 364 -22.28 -5.26 -4.35
C THR A 364 -23.72 -5.56 -4.74
N ARG A 365 -23.97 -6.68 -5.45
CA ARG A 365 -25.34 -7.10 -5.79
C ARG A 365 -26.20 -7.31 -4.55
N ALA A 366 -25.67 -7.98 -3.53
CA ALA A 366 -26.38 -8.24 -2.29
C ALA A 366 -26.84 -6.95 -1.60
N ASP A 367 -25.94 -5.96 -1.49
CA ASP A 367 -26.26 -4.68 -0.86
C ASP A 367 -27.32 -3.89 -1.64
N LEU A 368 -27.21 -3.83 -2.97
CA LEU A 368 -28.20 -3.14 -3.80
C LEU A 368 -29.57 -3.82 -3.79
N LEU A 369 -29.63 -5.16 -3.83
CA LEU A 369 -30.87 -5.92 -3.70
C LEU A 369 -31.53 -5.72 -2.34
N ARG A 370 -30.72 -5.69 -1.26
CA ARG A 370 -31.20 -5.39 0.09
C ARG A 370 -31.81 -3.99 0.15
N ARG A 371 -31.15 -2.98 -0.42
CA ARG A 371 -31.69 -1.61 -0.51
C ARG A 371 -32.94 -1.52 -1.37
N ALA A 372 -33.06 -2.35 -2.41
CA ALA A 372 -34.25 -2.47 -3.24
C ALA A 372 -35.42 -3.19 -2.53
N GLY A 373 -35.19 -3.78 -1.36
CA GLY A 373 -36.18 -4.53 -0.59
C GLY A 373 -36.31 -6.01 -0.99
N ASP A 374 -35.54 -6.49 -1.97
CA ASP A 374 -35.53 -7.91 -2.36
C ASP A 374 -34.63 -8.71 -1.42
N ARG A 375 -35.17 -9.04 -0.25
CA ARG A 375 -34.45 -9.77 0.80
C ARG A 375 -34.02 -11.17 0.37
N VAL A 376 -34.81 -11.85 -0.46
CA VAL A 376 -34.54 -13.23 -0.88
C VAL A 376 -33.34 -13.26 -1.84
N ALA A 377 -33.36 -12.41 -2.86
CA ALA A 377 -32.24 -12.30 -3.80
C ALA A 377 -30.98 -11.75 -3.11
N ALA A 378 -31.13 -10.78 -2.21
CA ALA A 378 -30.03 -10.26 -1.41
C ALA A 378 -29.36 -11.35 -0.57
N ALA A 379 -30.15 -12.20 0.11
CA ALA A 379 -29.62 -13.30 0.91
C ALA A 379 -28.84 -14.31 0.06
N ALA A 380 -29.30 -14.63 -1.14
CA ALA A 380 -28.57 -15.49 -2.07
C ALA A 380 -27.20 -14.89 -2.46
N GLN A 381 -27.16 -13.59 -2.74
CA GLN A 381 -25.92 -12.89 -3.09
C GLN A 381 -24.97 -12.72 -1.90
N TYR A 382 -25.47 -12.47 -0.68
CA TYR A 382 -24.62 -12.45 0.52
C TYR A 382 -23.97 -13.82 0.79
N ARG A 383 -24.69 -14.92 0.59
CA ARG A 383 -24.11 -16.28 0.69
C ARG A 383 -23.02 -16.51 -0.36
N ALA A 384 -23.24 -16.05 -1.60
CA ALA A 384 -22.22 -16.10 -2.64
C ALA A 384 -20.98 -15.26 -2.28
N ALA A 385 -21.18 -14.06 -1.73
CA ALA A 385 -20.10 -13.19 -1.26
C ALA A 385 -19.30 -13.83 -0.11
N LEU A 386 -19.99 -14.46 0.85
CA LEU A 386 -19.34 -15.18 1.95
C LEU A 386 -18.42 -16.31 1.46
N ALA A 387 -18.80 -17.01 0.41
CA ALA A 387 -18.01 -18.11 -0.15
C ALA A 387 -16.67 -17.65 -0.77
N VAL A 388 -16.55 -16.38 -1.14
CA VAL A 388 -15.36 -15.81 -1.80
C VAL A 388 -14.66 -14.71 -1.00
N ALA A 389 -15.16 -14.39 0.21
CA ALA A 389 -14.61 -13.35 1.07
C ALA A 389 -13.17 -13.69 1.52
N ALA A 390 -12.26 -12.73 1.40
CA ALA A 390 -10.84 -12.97 1.57
C ALA A 390 -10.40 -12.92 3.04
N ASN A 391 -10.97 -12.00 3.84
CA ASN A 391 -10.58 -11.78 5.23
C ASN A 391 -11.76 -11.99 6.23
N ASP A 392 -11.42 -12.18 7.51
CA ASP A 392 -12.40 -12.50 8.56
C ASP A 392 -13.33 -11.33 8.91
N ALA A 393 -12.86 -10.09 8.77
CA ALA A 393 -13.67 -8.92 9.04
C ALA A 393 -14.77 -8.74 7.97
N GLU A 394 -14.45 -8.97 6.69
CA GLU A 394 -15.42 -9.06 5.61
C GLU A 394 -16.41 -10.21 5.83
N ARG A 395 -15.91 -11.41 6.19
CA ARG A 395 -16.78 -12.56 6.50
C ARG A 395 -17.78 -12.23 7.61
N ARG A 396 -17.32 -11.62 8.72
CA ARG A 396 -18.20 -11.19 9.82
C ARG A 396 -19.22 -10.16 9.37
N TYR A 397 -18.79 -9.14 8.62
CA TYR A 397 -19.70 -8.12 8.07
C TYR A 397 -20.78 -8.73 7.18
N LEU A 398 -20.40 -9.60 6.23
CA LEU A 398 -21.33 -10.23 5.30
C LEU A 398 -22.29 -11.20 6.03
N ALA A 399 -21.80 -11.93 7.05
CA ALA A 399 -22.62 -12.81 7.88
C ALA A 399 -23.64 -12.03 8.71
N ARG A 400 -23.23 -10.91 9.32
CA ARG A 400 -24.15 -9.98 10.01
C ARG A 400 -25.22 -9.48 9.05
N ARG A 401 -24.84 -8.95 7.90
CA ARG A 401 -25.78 -8.48 6.87
C ARG A 401 -26.76 -9.56 6.42
N LEU A 402 -26.31 -10.80 6.28
CA LEU A 402 -27.18 -11.93 5.96
C LEU A 402 -28.20 -12.20 7.08
N SER A 403 -27.76 -12.21 8.35
CA SER A 403 -28.67 -12.42 9.50
C SER A 403 -29.73 -11.33 9.64
N GLU A 404 -29.42 -10.08 9.26
CA GLU A 404 -30.39 -8.98 9.21
C GLU A 404 -31.52 -9.20 8.17
N LEU A 405 -31.34 -10.15 7.24
CA LEU A 405 -32.33 -10.51 6.21
C LEU A 405 -33.29 -11.62 6.64
N ASP A 406 -32.90 -12.46 7.59
CA ASP A 406 -33.77 -13.50 8.13
C ASP A 406 -34.83 -12.87 9.05
N PRO A 407 -36.10 -13.32 8.98
CA PRO A 407 -37.11 -12.86 9.94
C PRO A 407 -36.74 -13.33 11.37
N PRO A 408 -37.05 -12.54 12.41
CA PRO A 408 -36.75 -12.87 13.81
C PRO A 408 -37.44 -14.15 14.30
#